data_AF-A0A2A4MVA0-F1
#
_entry.id   AF-A0A2A4MVA0-F1
#
_cell.length_a   1.000
_cell.length_b   1.000
_cell.length_c   1.000
_cell.angle_alpha   90.00
_cell.angle_beta   90.00
_cell.angle_gamma   90.00
#
_symmetry.space_group_name_H-M   'P 1'
#
loop_
_entity.id
_entity.type
_entity.pdbx_description
1 polymer ?
#
loop_
_entity_poly.entity_id
_entity_poly.type
_entity_poly.pdbx_seq_one_letter_code
_entity_poly.pdbx_strand_id
1 'polypeptide(L)'
;WPLLIAGITSVIYWHFTELQGLGDLRFYAFIQFFPMLAIPVTLLCFHSRFNLTGGYWILITCYFLAKLFEHFDKDIYSFLVFTISGHSIKHMIAALGLYILLRGYEQRKQIELEKR
;
A
#
# COMPACT_ATOMS: atom_id res chain seq x y z
N TRP A 1 -2.24 -7.95 15.71
CA TRP A 1 -3.68 -7.62 15.77
C TRP A 1 -4.03 -6.15 16.06
N PRO A 2 -3.28 -5.35 16.85
CA PRO A 2 -3.75 -4.00 17.22
C PRO A 2 -3.98 -3.07 16.01
N LEU A 3 -3.13 -3.16 14.98
CA LEU A 3 -3.27 -2.37 13.75
C LEU A 3 -4.51 -2.74 12.91
N LEU A 4 -4.92 -4.02 12.93
CA LEU A 4 -6.14 -4.45 12.22
C LEU A 4 -7.39 -3.90 12.91
N ILE A 5 -7.40 -3.94 14.24
CA ILE A 5 -8.48 -3.33 15.05
C ILE A 5 -8.53 -1.83 14.75
N ALA A 6 -7.40 -1.13 14.76
CA ALA A 6 -7.35 0.30 14.42
C ALA A 6 -7.92 0.59 13.01
N GLY A 7 -7.60 -0.26 12.03
CA GLY A 7 -8.16 -0.15 10.68
C GLY A 7 -9.68 -0.32 10.64
N ILE A 8 -10.21 -1.36 11.28
CA ILE A 8 -11.66 -1.60 11.37
C ILE A 8 -12.35 -0.41 12.07
N THR A 9 -11.81 0.02 13.21
CA THR A 9 -12.35 1.16 13.96
C THR A 9 -12.31 2.45 13.13
N SER A 10 -11.30 2.66 12.28
CA SER A 10 -11.24 3.86 11.43
C SER A 10 -12.39 3.94 10.43
N VAL A 11 -12.83 2.80 9.88
CA VAL A 11 -13.97 2.73 8.96
C VAL A 11 -15.30 2.90 9.70
N ILE A 12 -15.43 2.26 10.87
CA ILE A 12 -16.62 2.42 11.73
C ILE A 12 -16.78 3.89 12.14
N TYR A 13 -15.69 4.54 12.54
CA TYR A 13 -15.67 5.95 12.90
C TYR A 13 -16.10 6.84 11.73
N TRP A 14 -15.51 6.64 10.55
CA TRP A 14 -15.92 7.37 9.35
C TRP A 14 -17.42 7.20 9.10
N HIS A 15 -17.92 5.96 9.06
CA HIS A 15 -19.34 5.70 8.82
C HIS A 15 -20.25 6.36 9.86
N PHE A 16 -19.90 6.31 11.14
CA PHE A 16 -20.68 6.95 12.20
C PHE A 16 -20.75 8.48 12.04
N THR A 17 -19.63 9.12 11.68
CA THR A 17 -19.60 10.56 11.42
C THR A 17 -20.29 10.96 10.12
N GLU A 18 -20.29 10.08 9.11
CA GLU A 18 -21.04 10.26 7.86
C GLU A 18 -22.56 10.30 8.13
N LEU A 19 -23.06 9.40 8.98
CA LEU A 19 -24.48 9.38 9.39
C LEU A 19 -24.92 10.66 10.12
N GLN A 20 -23.98 11.43 10.65
CA GLN A 20 -24.21 12.72 11.29
C GLN A 20 -24.00 13.92 10.35
N GLY A 21 -23.70 13.67 9.07
CA GLY A 21 -23.42 14.69 8.06
C GLY A 21 -22.02 15.31 8.12
N LEU A 22 -21.09 14.74 8.89
CA LEU A 22 -19.72 15.24 9.04
C LEU A 22 -18.71 14.54 8.12
N GLY A 23 -18.79 13.20 8.00
CA GLY A 23 -17.92 12.40 7.13
C GLY A 23 -16.42 12.52 7.42
N ASP A 24 -15.99 12.40 8.68
CA ASP A 24 -14.59 12.59 9.08
C ASP A 24 -13.69 11.42 8.64
N LEU A 25 -12.87 11.70 7.63
CA LEU A 25 -11.95 10.74 7.01
C LEU A 25 -10.53 10.76 7.59
N ARG A 26 -10.21 11.66 8.53
CA ARG A 26 -8.81 11.89 8.96
C ARG A 26 -8.17 10.63 9.54
N PHE A 27 -8.90 9.90 10.38
CA PHE A 27 -8.39 8.68 11.00
C PHE A 27 -8.18 7.56 9.95
N TYR A 28 -9.14 7.39 9.04
CA TYR A 28 -9.02 6.45 7.93
C TYR A 28 -7.83 6.77 7.02
N ALA A 29 -7.69 8.05 6.64
CA ALA A 29 -6.58 8.53 5.83
C ALA A 29 -5.22 8.27 6.51
N PHE A 30 -5.12 8.52 7.82
CA PHE A 30 -3.91 8.21 8.57
C PHE A 30 -3.57 6.71 8.49
N ILE A 31 -4.51 5.81 8.79
CA ILE A 31 -4.28 4.36 8.71
C ILE A 31 -3.88 3.93 7.28
N GLN A 32 -4.49 4.52 6.26
CA GLN A 32 -4.24 4.18 4.87
C GLN A 32 -2.86 4.63 4.38
N PHE A 33 -2.45 5.87 4.69
CA PHE A 33 -1.24 6.47 4.12
C PHE A 33 -0.01 6.38 5.04
N PHE A 34 -0.19 6.18 6.34
CA PHE A 34 0.93 6.02 7.27
C PHE A 34 1.94 4.94 6.84
N PRO A 35 1.53 3.73 6.37
CA PRO A 35 2.47 2.70 5.91
C PRO A 35 3.38 3.16 4.77
N MET A 36 2.90 4.07 3.91
CA MET A 36 3.69 4.62 2.79
C MET A 36 4.87 5.47 3.27
N LEU A 37 4.82 5.99 4.49
CA LEU A 37 5.93 6.70 5.13
C LEU A 37 6.72 5.78 6.07
N ALA A 38 6.03 4.95 6.85
CA ALA A 38 6.65 4.08 7.83
C ALA A 38 7.58 3.05 7.18
N ILE A 39 7.21 2.46 6.04
CA ILE A 39 8.05 1.47 5.35
C ILE A 39 9.36 2.10 4.85
N PRO A 40 9.38 3.20 4.07
CA PRO A 40 10.64 3.85 3.67
C PRO A 40 11.51 4.25 4.86
N VAL A 41 10.93 4.87 5.90
CA VAL A 41 11.68 5.26 7.10
C VAL A 41 12.30 4.04 7.76
N THR A 42 11.58 2.92 7.84
CA THR A 42 12.10 1.68 8.41
C THR A 42 13.26 1.12 7.57
N LEU A 43 13.13 1.12 6.24
CA LEU A 43 14.17 0.61 5.34
C LEU A 43 15.44 1.47 5.33
N LEU A 44 15.30 2.79 5.53
CA LEU A 44 16.42 3.73 5.53
C LEU A 44 17.12 3.82 6.90
N CYS A 45 16.37 3.72 8.00
CA CYS A 45 16.91 3.92 9.34
C CYS A 45 17.36 2.62 10.04
N PHE A 46 16.96 1.45 9.55
CA PHE A 46 17.25 0.16 10.21
C PHE A 46 17.90 -0.85 9.26
N HIS A 47 18.82 -1.63 9.82
CA HIS A 47 19.47 -2.71 9.08
C HIS A 47 18.53 -3.91 8.94
N SER A 48 18.41 -4.41 7.72
CA SER A 48 17.64 -5.62 7.44
C SER A 48 18.38 -6.86 7.90
N ARG A 49 17.63 -7.81 8.48
CA ARG A 49 18.11 -9.17 8.75
C ARG A 49 18.06 -10.07 7.52
N PHE A 50 17.44 -9.62 6.42
CA PHE A 50 17.19 -10.41 5.22
C PHE A 50 17.70 -9.70 3.96
N ASN A 51 18.14 -10.48 2.98
CA ASN A 51 18.80 -10.01 1.75
C ASN A 51 17.86 -9.39 0.68
N LEU A 52 16.55 -9.64 0.74
CA LEU A 52 15.57 -9.23 -0.29
C LEU A 52 14.62 -8.12 0.19
N THR A 53 15.14 -7.03 0.76
CA THR A 53 14.32 -5.86 1.12
C THR A 53 13.84 -5.03 -0.06
N GLY A 54 14.45 -5.19 -1.23
CA GLY A 54 14.02 -4.52 -2.46
C GLY A 54 12.54 -4.73 -2.80
N GLY A 55 11.96 -5.86 -2.39
CA GLY A 55 10.52 -6.14 -2.58
C GLY A 55 9.61 -5.09 -1.95
N TYR A 56 9.99 -4.49 -0.83
CA TYR A 56 9.19 -3.43 -0.19
C TYR A 56 9.19 -2.13 -1.01
N TRP A 57 10.33 -1.77 -1.61
CA TRP A 57 10.41 -0.61 -2.50
C TRP A 57 9.56 -0.80 -3.76
N ILE A 58 9.52 -2.03 -4.29
CA ILE A 58 8.62 -2.39 -5.40
C ILE A 58 7.16 -2.27 -4.94
N LEU A 59 6.80 -2.81 -3.77
CA LEU A 59 5.44 -2.70 -3.22
C LEU A 59 4.98 -1.24 -3.11
N ILE A 60 5.81 -0.36 -2.54
CA ILE A 60 5.51 1.07 -2.39
C ILE A 60 5.33 1.73 -3.76
N THR A 61 6.24 1.47 -4.70
CA THR A 61 6.16 2.00 -6.06
C THR A 61 4.87 1.56 -6.75
N CYS A 62 4.52 0.27 -6.67
CA CYS A 62 3.27 -0.26 -7.20
C CYS A 62 2.05 0.40 -6.54
N TYR A 63 2.05 0.57 -5.22
CA TYR A 63 0.94 1.26 -4.53
C TYR A 63 0.79 2.71 -4.99
N PHE A 64 1.90 3.44 -5.12
CA PHE A 64 1.89 4.81 -5.64
C PHE A 64 1.31 4.88 -7.07
N LEU A 65 1.78 3.99 -7.95
CA LEU A 65 1.24 3.88 -9.32
C LEU A 65 -0.25 3.51 -9.31
N ALA A 66 -0.68 2.59 -8.46
CA ALA A 66 -2.08 2.22 -8.31
C ALA A 66 -2.94 3.43 -7.91
N LYS A 67 -2.48 4.27 -6.98
CA LYS A 67 -3.16 5.53 -6.63
C LYS A 67 -3.18 6.54 -7.78
N LEU A 68 -2.14 6.59 -8.60
CA LEU A 68 -2.08 7.45 -9.79
C LEU A 68 -3.12 7.01 -10.83
N PHE A 69 -3.20 5.70 -11.13
CA PHE A 69 -4.23 5.17 -12.01
C PHE A 69 -5.64 5.38 -11.46
N GLU A 70 -5.83 5.25 -10.15
CA GLU A 70 -7.12 5.56 -9.51
C GLU A 70 -7.51 7.04 -9.65
N HIS A 71 -6.56 7.95 -9.54
CA HIS A 71 -6.81 9.38 -9.67
C HIS A 71 -7.28 9.75 -11.08
N PHE A 72 -6.67 9.15 -12.10
CA PHE A 72 -7.02 9.37 -13.52
C PHE A 72 -8.05 8.37 -14.06
N ASP A 73 -8.87 7.76 -13.20
CA ASP A 73 -9.75 6.65 -13.57
C ASP A 73 -10.60 6.92 -14.83
N LYS A 74 -11.27 8.08 -14.86
CA LYS A 74 -12.14 8.49 -15.97
C LYS A 74 -11.36 8.85 -17.23
N ASP A 75 -10.22 9.53 -17.08
CA ASP A 75 -9.39 9.94 -18.21
C ASP A 75 -8.81 8.70 -18.91
N ILE A 76 -8.34 7.73 -18.13
CA ILE A 76 -7.89 6.43 -18.62
C ILE A 76 -9.03 5.68 -19.31
N TYR A 77 -10.21 5.65 -18.70
CA TYR A 77 -11.37 4.98 -19.26
C TYR A 77 -11.78 5.57 -20.62
N SER A 78 -11.76 6.90 -20.73
CA SER A 78 -12.02 7.60 -22.00
C SER A 78 -10.92 7.35 -23.03
N PHE A 79 -9.65 7.38 -22.62
CA PHE A 79 -8.51 7.14 -23.51
C PHE A 79 -8.49 5.71 -24.05
N LEU A 80 -8.88 4.73 -23.25
CA LEU A 80 -8.95 3.30 -23.61
C LEU A 80 -10.28 2.90 -24.25
N VAL A 81 -11.02 3.86 -24.82
CA VAL A 81 -12.27 3.61 -25.57
C VAL A 81 -13.29 2.84 -24.72
N PHE A 82 -13.44 3.22 -23.45
CA PHE A 82 -14.44 2.70 -22.51
C PHE A 82 -14.32 1.19 -22.22
N THR A 83 -13.13 0.60 -22.36
CA THR A 83 -12.89 -0.83 -22.09
C THR A 83 -12.34 -1.12 -20.69
N ILE A 84 -11.30 -0.40 -20.28
CA ILE A 84 -10.60 -0.59 -19.00
C ILE A 84 -10.47 0.76 -18.32
N SER A 85 -10.83 0.84 -17.04
CA SER A 85 -10.69 2.06 -16.24
C SER A 85 -9.41 2.02 -15.40
N GLY A 86 -8.98 3.18 -14.91
CA GLY A 86 -7.84 3.26 -14.00
C GLY A 86 -8.05 2.45 -12.70
N HIS A 87 -9.29 2.29 -12.25
CA HIS A 87 -9.70 1.45 -11.14
C HIS A 87 -9.48 -0.05 -11.39
N SER A 88 -9.62 -0.52 -12.63
CA SER A 88 -9.24 -1.90 -12.96
C SER A 88 -7.73 -2.06 -12.95
N ILE A 89 -7.00 -1.11 -13.56
CA ILE A 89 -5.54 -1.14 -13.64
C ILE A 89 -4.90 -1.06 -12.26
N LYS A 90 -5.39 -0.21 -11.36
CA LYS A 90 -4.83 -0.07 -10.00
C LYS A 90 -4.81 -1.41 -9.25
N HIS A 91 -5.84 -2.25 -9.42
CA HIS A 91 -5.93 -3.55 -8.75
C HIS A 91 -4.88 -4.50 -9.30
N MET A 92 -4.67 -4.52 -10.62
CA MET A 92 -3.62 -5.32 -11.25
C MET A 92 -2.22 -4.89 -10.77
N ILE A 93 -1.95 -3.59 -10.71
CA ILE A 93 -0.66 -3.05 -10.25
C ILE A 93 -0.44 -3.35 -8.76
N ALA A 94 -1.46 -3.17 -7.91
CA ALA A 94 -1.38 -3.48 -6.49
C ALA A 94 -1.14 -4.99 -6.26
N ALA A 95 -1.85 -5.85 -6.99
CA ALA A 95 -1.66 -7.30 -6.93
C ALA A 95 -0.26 -7.71 -7.36
N LEU A 96 0.28 -7.12 -8.44
CA LEU A 96 1.64 -7.37 -8.90
C LEU A 96 2.68 -6.99 -7.83
N GLY A 97 2.54 -5.81 -7.21
CA GLY A 97 3.45 -5.37 -6.15
C GLY A 97 3.46 -6.34 -4.96
N LEU A 98 2.27 -6.78 -4.53
CA LEU A 98 2.14 -7.77 -3.45
C LEU A 98 2.71 -9.14 -3.84
N TYR A 99 2.47 -9.59 -5.07
CA TYR A 99 3.00 -10.85 -5.60
C TYR A 99 4.53 -10.85 -5.61
N ILE A 100 5.16 -9.77 -6.09
CA ILE A 100 6.64 -9.66 -6.09
C ILE A 100 7.19 -9.69 -4.66
N LEU A 101 6.54 -8.97 -3.72
CA LEU A 101 6.94 -9.02 -2.32
C LEU A 101 6.83 -10.43 -1.75
N LEU A 102 5.73 -11.14 -2.01
CA LEU A 102 5.51 -12.51 -1.58
C LEU A 102 6.59 -13.45 -2.10
N ARG A 103 6.93 -13.36 -3.39
CA ARG A 103 8.01 -14.15 -4.00
C ARG A 103 9.37 -13.83 -3.37
N GLY A 104 9.64 -12.55 -3.09
CA GLY A 104 10.82 -12.13 -2.36
C GLY A 104 10.86 -12.73 -0.96
N TYR A 105 9.71 -12.84 -0.28
CA TYR A 105 9.59 -13.48 1.01
C TYR A 105 9.87 -14.99 0.97
N GLU A 106 9.38 -15.71 -0.03
CA GLU A 106 9.64 -17.14 -0.19
C GLU A 106 11.13 -17.44 -0.43
N GLN A 107 11.84 -16.50 -1.05
CA GLN A 107 13.25 -16.67 -1.45
C GLN A 107 14.26 -16.01 -0.50
N ARG A 108 13.81 -15.16 0.44
CA ARG A 108 14.70 -14.39 1.32
C ARG A 108 15.53 -15.31 2.21
N LYS A 109 16.80 -14.97 2.37
CA LYS A 109 17.71 -15.60 3.32
C LYS A 109 18.08 -14.61 4.40
N GLN A 110 18.30 -15.12 5.60
CA GLN A 110 18.92 -14.29 6.64
C GLN A 110 20.32 -13.92 6.18
N ILE A 111 20.68 -12.66 6.38
CA ILE A 111 22.05 -12.21 6.18
C ILE A 111 22.84 -12.76 7.37
N GLU A 112 23.76 -13.69 7.12
CA GLU A 112 24.72 -14.10 8.14
C GLU A 112 25.56 -12.87 8.49
N LEU A 113 25.51 -12.46 9.75
CA LEU A 113 26.43 -11.47 10.27
C LEU A 113 27.80 -12.13 10.29
N GLU A 114 28.61 -11.90 9.26
CA GLU A 114 30.05 -12.09 9.39
C GLU A 114 30.47 -11.32 10.64
N LYS A 115 30.92 -12.08 11.65
CA LYS A 115 31.53 -11.51 12.86
C LYS A 115 32.69 -10.63 12.40
N ARG A 116 32.46 -9.32 12.36
CA ARG A 116 33.53 -8.33 12.34
C ARG A 116 34.31 -8.38 13.64
#